data_AF-A0A920W7N0-F1
#
_entry.id   AF-A0A920W7N0-F1
#
_cell.length_a   1.000
_cell.length_b   1.000
_cell.length_c   1.000
_cell.angle_alpha   90.00
_cell.angle_beta   90.00
_cell.angle_gamma   90.00
#
_symmetry.space_group_name_H-M   'P 1'
#
loop_
_entity.id
_entity.type
_entity.pdbx_description
1 polymer ?
#
loop_
_entity_poly.entity_id
_entity_poly.type
_entity_poly.pdbx_seq_one_letter_code
_entity_poly.pdbx_strand_id
1 'polypeptide(L)'
;MTLLIGDGVTPSNEWRGYVLRKIMRRAMRHGKKTRPGGNPFFTNSSMLSLLKWEVPIQKLSANQATIIDTVRREEEQFDKVLTEGLPRLEDTLRASEQESRTVSGDDAFRLYDTFGLPLDFIEDLAESRQITVDRTGFDDAMEAQRARARANTKFAATDTPRFTQQPNDDAASLVDTFIGYSDTQCQTTIKQLFQTDGTATPVLTSGEKGFAILDVTPFYLEAGGQVSDTGTFNTIDAGRGHISNVVKPIPNWPRLHIVAIAESSLHVGADVLVELDVSRRNAIRRNHTATHLLHAALREVIGEHVKQAGSLVAPDRLRFDVTNHEPITVDQISEIERIVNAWIMTTNRSIRENVQLTKPLQMGPWLCSERSTAILFESSVLVIFQWSCAGEHIAHPRETSAHLS
;
A
#
# COMPACT_ATOMS: atom_id res chain seq x y z
N MET A 1 -21.36 -10.14 20.13
CA MET A 1 -21.42 -9.90 18.68
C MET A 1 -22.30 -8.70 18.38
N THR A 2 -23.62 -8.78 18.61
CA THR A 2 -24.61 -7.70 18.37
C THR A 2 -24.20 -6.34 18.94
N LEU A 3 -23.74 -6.27 20.19
CA LEU A 3 -23.26 -5.03 20.82
C LEU A 3 -22.00 -4.46 20.14
N LEU A 4 -21.01 -5.30 19.84
CA LEU A 4 -19.77 -4.87 19.19
C LEU A 4 -20.04 -4.29 17.80
N ILE A 5 -20.90 -4.96 17.02
CA ILE A 5 -21.29 -4.47 15.70
C ILE A 5 -22.14 -3.19 15.81
N GLY A 6 -23.04 -3.12 16.79
CA GLY A 6 -23.82 -1.92 17.10
C GLY A 6 -22.98 -0.71 17.50
N ASP A 7 -21.83 -0.92 18.14
CA ASP A 7 -20.83 0.11 18.43
C ASP A 7 -19.86 0.41 17.27
N GLY A 8 -20.11 -0.17 16.09
CA GLY A 8 -19.35 0.11 14.86
C GLY A 8 -18.12 -0.77 14.64
N VAL A 9 -17.92 -1.83 15.44
CA VAL A 9 -16.82 -2.78 15.21
C VAL A 9 -17.19 -3.75 14.09
N THR A 10 -16.36 -3.82 13.06
CA THR A 10 -16.51 -4.76 11.95
C THR A 10 -15.52 -5.94 12.06
N PRO A 11 -15.88 -7.14 11.58
CA PRO A 11 -14.96 -8.29 11.56
C PRO A 11 -13.70 -7.98 10.73
N SER A 12 -12.52 -8.15 11.32
CA SER A 12 -11.23 -7.84 10.67
C SER A 12 -10.12 -8.80 11.11
N ASN A 13 -8.91 -8.67 10.55
CA ASN A 13 -7.74 -9.46 10.98
C ASN A 13 -6.99 -8.86 12.17
N GLU A 14 -7.44 -7.72 12.71
CA GLU A 14 -6.70 -6.96 13.72
C GLU A 14 -7.59 -6.41 14.85
N TRP A 15 -6.98 -6.14 16.00
CA TRP A 15 -7.59 -5.42 17.12
C TRP A 15 -8.95 -6.00 17.57
N ARG A 16 -9.94 -5.11 17.74
CA ARG A 16 -11.31 -5.46 18.16
C ARG A 16 -12.06 -6.23 17.06
N GLY A 17 -11.72 -6.00 15.80
CA GLY A 17 -12.32 -6.71 14.67
C GLY A 17 -11.88 -8.17 14.59
N TYR A 18 -10.64 -8.46 14.96
CA TYR A 18 -10.14 -9.85 15.11
C TYR A 18 -10.91 -10.61 16.18
N VAL A 19 -11.10 -10.01 17.36
CA VAL A 19 -11.86 -10.64 18.45
C VAL A 19 -13.31 -10.89 18.04
N LEU A 20 -13.96 -9.92 17.39
CA LEU A 20 -15.32 -10.07 16.88
C LEU A 20 -15.42 -11.22 15.87
N ARG A 21 -14.50 -11.25 14.89
CA ARG A 21 -14.42 -12.30 13.87
C ARG A 21 -14.23 -13.69 14.49
N LYS A 22 -13.31 -13.83 15.44
CA LYS A 22 -13.07 -15.09 16.17
C LYS A 22 -14.34 -15.60 16.89
N ILE A 23 -15.03 -14.72 17.61
CA ILE A 23 -16.28 -15.09 18.31
C ILE A 23 -17.37 -15.51 17.32
N MET A 24 -17.52 -14.77 16.21
CA MET A 24 -18.50 -15.08 15.17
C MET A 24 -18.24 -16.44 14.54
N ARG A 25 -17.01 -16.71 14.11
CA ARG A 25 -16.63 -17.98 13.48
C ARG A 25 -16.76 -19.18 14.43
N ARG A 26 -16.38 -19.00 15.70
CA ARG A 26 -16.61 -20.03 16.72
C ARG A 26 -18.10 -20.31 16.90
N ALA A 27 -18.95 -19.29 16.93
CA ALA A 27 -20.39 -19.47 17.00
C ALA A 27 -20.91 -20.23 15.76
N MET A 28 -20.55 -19.76 14.55
CA MET A 28 -20.89 -20.36 13.26
C MET A 28 -20.59 -21.86 13.18
N ARG A 29 -19.40 -22.26 13.65
CA ARG A 29 -19.02 -23.67 13.78
C ARG A 29 -20.01 -24.48 14.61
N HIS A 30 -20.35 -24.00 15.80
CA HIS A 30 -21.27 -24.71 16.69
C HIS A 30 -22.66 -24.81 16.07
N GLY A 31 -23.12 -23.77 15.37
CA GLY A 31 -24.38 -23.81 14.62
C GLY A 31 -24.37 -24.85 13.49
N LYS A 32 -23.29 -24.93 12.70
CA LYS A 32 -23.17 -25.94 11.62
C LYS A 32 -23.15 -27.37 12.17
N LYS A 33 -22.53 -27.58 13.34
CA LYS A 33 -22.54 -28.87 14.06
C LYS A 33 -23.94 -29.26 14.56
N THR A 34 -24.70 -28.32 15.09
CA THR A 34 -26.04 -28.61 15.66
C THR A 34 -27.12 -28.67 14.59
N ARG A 35 -26.91 -28.09 13.41
CA ARG A 35 -27.87 -28.13 12.30
C ARG A 35 -27.17 -28.21 10.92
N PRO A 36 -26.79 -29.41 10.47
CA PRO A 36 -26.22 -29.59 9.13
C PRO A 36 -27.23 -29.21 8.03
N GLY A 37 -26.82 -28.35 7.09
CA GLY A 37 -27.60 -28.02 5.88
C GLY A 37 -28.82 -27.10 6.07
N GLY A 38 -28.89 -26.34 7.17
CA GLY A 38 -30.00 -25.40 7.44
C GLY A 38 -29.74 -23.96 6.96
N ASN A 39 -30.82 -23.21 6.76
CA ASN A 39 -30.86 -21.74 6.52
C ASN A 39 -29.94 -20.93 7.47
N PRO A 40 -29.56 -19.67 7.12
CA PRO A 40 -28.68 -18.82 7.92
C PRO A 40 -29.08 -18.78 9.39
N PHE A 41 -28.35 -19.49 10.24
CA PHE A 41 -28.70 -19.70 11.65
C PHE A 41 -28.39 -18.44 12.47
N PHE A 42 -27.25 -17.82 12.20
CA PHE A 42 -26.76 -16.67 12.98
C PHE A 42 -27.45 -15.38 12.57
N THR A 43 -27.74 -15.20 11.29
CA THR A 43 -28.58 -14.09 10.82
C THR A 43 -29.95 -14.11 11.50
N ASN A 44 -30.61 -15.27 11.54
CA ASN A 44 -31.90 -15.45 12.22
C ASN A 44 -31.80 -15.29 13.75
N SER A 45 -30.73 -15.81 14.36
CA SER A 45 -30.50 -15.66 15.81
C SER A 45 -30.21 -14.21 16.21
N SER A 46 -29.47 -13.47 15.37
CA SER A 46 -29.23 -12.04 15.57
C SER A 46 -30.53 -11.25 15.45
N MET A 47 -31.39 -11.56 14.47
CA MET A 47 -32.74 -10.96 14.39
C MET A 47 -33.57 -11.25 15.65
N LEU A 48 -33.57 -12.49 16.15
CA LEU A 48 -34.27 -12.85 17.39
C LEU A 48 -33.69 -12.15 18.63
N SER A 49 -32.37 -11.91 18.67
CA SER A 49 -31.73 -11.18 19.77
C SER A 49 -32.15 -9.71 19.78
N LEU A 50 -32.24 -9.07 18.61
CA LEU A 50 -32.68 -7.67 18.50
C LEU A 50 -34.16 -7.50 18.89
N LEU A 51 -34.99 -8.52 18.66
CA LEU A 51 -36.41 -8.52 19.02
C LEU A 51 -36.68 -8.74 20.52
N LYS A 52 -35.76 -9.37 21.26
CA LYS A 52 -35.99 -9.82 22.65
C LYS A 52 -35.41 -8.92 23.74
N TRP A 53 -34.60 -7.93 23.40
CA TRP A 53 -34.01 -7.06 24.40
C TRP A 53 -35.00 -5.95 24.76
N GLU A 54 -35.67 -6.10 25.90
CA GLU A 54 -36.67 -5.15 26.44
C GLU A 54 -36.07 -3.79 26.86
N VAL A 55 -34.73 -3.66 26.86
CA VAL A 55 -34.04 -2.39 27.16
C VAL A 55 -33.67 -1.69 25.85
N PRO A 56 -34.12 -0.44 25.61
CA PRO A 56 -33.82 0.29 24.38
C PRO A 56 -32.37 0.77 24.38
N ILE A 57 -31.46 -0.10 23.94
CA ILE A 57 -30.12 0.33 23.56
C ILE A 57 -30.28 1.06 22.23
N GLN A 58 -30.46 2.40 22.27
CA GLN A 58 -30.73 3.26 21.11
C GLN A 58 -29.78 3.03 19.92
N LYS A 59 -28.52 2.64 20.19
CA LYS A 59 -27.53 2.30 19.15
C LYS A 59 -27.84 1.01 18.39
N LEU A 60 -28.49 0.03 19.03
CA LEU A 60 -28.85 -1.25 18.39
C LEU A 60 -30.01 -1.09 17.41
N SER A 61 -31.01 -0.27 17.74
CA SER A 61 -32.13 0.01 16.84
C SER A 61 -31.69 0.84 15.63
N ALA A 62 -30.80 1.83 15.84
CA ALA A 62 -30.25 2.64 14.74
C ALA A 62 -29.38 1.83 13.77
N ASN A 63 -28.63 0.85 14.27
CA ASN A 63 -27.67 0.07 13.47
C ASN A 63 -28.17 -1.35 13.13
N GLN A 64 -29.47 -1.63 13.28
CA GLN A 64 -30.04 -2.97 13.09
C GLN A 64 -29.75 -3.55 11.69
N ALA A 65 -29.93 -2.76 10.64
CA ALA A 65 -29.64 -3.20 9.27
C ALA A 65 -28.17 -3.58 9.10
N THR A 66 -27.26 -2.74 9.60
CA THR A 66 -25.80 -2.98 9.58
C THR A 66 -25.41 -4.23 10.35
N ILE A 67 -26.03 -4.47 11.52
CA ILE A 67 -25.76 -5.65 12.34
C ILE A 67 -26.18 -6.92 11.58
N ILE A 68 -27.40 -6.94 11.04
CA ILE A 68 -27.93 -8.09 10.31
C ILE A 68 -27.06 -8.39 9.09
N ASP A 69 -26.73 -7.36 8.32
CA ASP A 69 -25.96 -7.51 7.09
C ASP A 69 -24.51 -7.93 7.36
N THR A 70 -23.87 -7.41 8.42
CA THR A 70 -22.53 -7.83 8.83
C THR A 70 -22.51 -9.29 9.26
N VAL A 71 -23.52 -9.73 10.04
CA VAL A 71 -23.62 -11.12 10.49
C VAL A 71 -23.88 -12.06 9.30
N ARG A 72 -24.79 -11.66 8.41
CA ARG A 72 -25.13 -12.42 7.20
C ARG A 72 -23.92 -12.61 6.30
N ARG A 73 -23.19 -11.53 5.98
CA ARG A 73 -22.01 -11.61 5.12
C ARG A 73 -20.91 -12.49 5.71
N GLU A 74 -20.61 -12.34 6.99
CA GLU A 74 -19.61 -13.20 7.63
C GLU A 74 -20.08 -14.66 7.68
N GLU A 75 -21.39 -14.92 7.88
CA GLU A 75 -21.97 -16.26 7.85
C GLU A 75 -21.84 -16.91 6.46
N GLU A 76 -22.24 -16.20 5.41
CA GLU A 76 -22.13 -16.66 4.02
C GLU A 76 -20.67 -16.89 3.59
N GLN A 77 -19.75 -15.98 3.97
CA GLN A 77 -18.33 -16.09 3.65
C GLN A 77 -17.69 -17.27 4.38
N PHE A 78 -17.97 -17.42 5.68
CA PHE A 78 -17.39 -18.50 6.46
C PHE A 78 -17.99 -19.87 6.12
N ASP A 79 -19.26 -19.93 5.69
CA ASP A 79 -19.87 -21.19 5.26
C ASP A 79 -19.19 -21.79 4.03
N LYS A 80 -18.75 -20.94 3.08
CA LYS A 80 -17.92 -21.35 1.92
C LYS A 80 -16.60 -21.95 2.39
N VAL A 81 -15.89 -21.24 3.27
CA VAL A 81 -14.62 -21.69 3.87
C VAL A 81 -14.80 -23.02 4.61
N LEU A 82 -15.89 -23.18 5.38
CA LEU A 82 -16.19 -24.43 6.09
C LEU A 82 -16.52 -25.58 5.15
N THR A 83 -17.18 -25.32 4.01
CA THR A 83 -17.59 -26.39 3.09
C THR A 83 -16.38 -27.03 2.40
N GLU A 84 -15.36 -26.23 2.05
CA GLU A 84 -14.15 -26.74 1.40
C GLU A 84 -13.05 -27.14 2.39
N GLY A 85 -12.84 -26.35 3.43
CA GLY A 85 -11.74 -26.53 4.38
C GLY A 85 -12.03 -27.56 5.47
N LEU A 86 -13.27 -27.66 5.98
CA LEU A 86 -13.58 -28.51 7.14
C LEU A 86 -13.27 -30.00 6.89
N PRO A 87 -13.62 -30.60 5.73
CA PRO A 87 -13.24 -32.00 5.46
C PRO A 87 -11.73 -32.21 5.51
N ARG A 88 -10.95 -31.26 4.97
CA ARG A 88 -9.47 -31.33 4.97
C ARG A 88 -8.88 -31.22 6.36
N LEU A 89 -9.42 -30.32 7.17
CA LEU A 89 -9.03 -30.22 8.57
C LEU A 89 -9.39 -31.50 9.33
N GLU A 90 -10.57 -32.09 9.10
CA GLU A 90 -10.94 -33.36 9.72
C GLU A 90 -10.01 -34.50 9.34
N ASP A 91 -9.60 -34.60 8.07
CA ASP A 91 -8.63 -35.57 7.58
C ASP A 91 -7.27 -35.38 8.25
N THR A 92 -6.76 -34.14 8.30
CA THR A 92 -5.49 -33.80 8.97
C THR A 92 -5.54 -34.14 10.46
N LEU A 93 -6.63 -33.82 11.16
CA LEU A 93 -6.77 -34.15 12.58
C LEU A 93 -6.82 -35.66 12.81
N ARG A 94 -7.53 -36.43 11.97
CA ARG A 94 -7.56 -37.90 12.07
C ARG A 94 -6.18 -38.52 11.85
N ALA A 95 -5.38 -38.00 10.91
CA ALA A 95 -4.01 -38.44 10.71
C ALA A 95 -3.15 -38.14 11.94
N SER A 96 -3.22 -36.91 12.47
CA SER A 96 -2.49 -36.52 13.68
C SER A 96 -2.90 -37.32 14.92
N GLU A 97 -4.16 -37.75 15.05
CA GLU A 97 -4.62 -38.62 16.15
C GLU A 97 -3.90 -39.98 16.18
N GLN A 98 -3.55 -40.52 15.01
CA GLN A 98 -2.92 -41.84 14.86
C GLN A 98 -1.41 -41.82 15.05
N GLU A 99 -0.78 -40.65 14.96
CA GLU A 99 0.67 -40.48 15.00
C GLU A 99 1.13 -39.76 16.27
N SER A 100 1.19 -38.43 16.23
CA SER A 100 1.91 -37.59 17.20
C SER A 100 1.02 -36.68 18.04
N ARG A 101 -0.30 -36.73 17.83
CA ARG A 101 -1.30 -35.80 18.39
C ARG A 101 -0.89 -34.32 18.24
N THR A 102 -0.20 -34.03 17.14
CA THR A 102 0.23 -32.68 16.78
C THR A 102 -0.02 -32.46 15.30
N VAL A 103 -0.64 -31.33 14.95
CA VAL A 103 -0.72 -30.82 13.57
C VAL A 103 0.54 -30.01 13.31
N SER A 104 1.28 -30.36 12.26
CA SER A 104 2.51 -29.66 11.88
C SER A 104 2.22 -28.20 11.47
N GLY A 105 3.21 -27.33 11.64
CA GLY A 105 3.09 -25.93 11.21
C GLY A 105 2.83 -25.80 9.71
N ASP A 106 3.43 -26.68 8.89
CA ASP A 106 3.23 -26.73 7.44
C ASP A 106 1.80 -27.17 7.05
N ASP A 107 1.23 -28.16 7.75
CA ASP A 107 -0.16 -28.57 7.51
C ASP A 107 -1.16 -27.51 7.94
N ALA A 108 -0.93 -26.88 9.10
CA ALA A 108 -1.72 -25.74 9.56
C ALA A 108 -1.61 -24.56 8.57
N PHE A 109 -0.41 -24.30 8.05
CA PHE A 109 -0.17 -23.27 7.04
C PHE A 109 -0.88 -23.60 5.73
N ARG A 110 -0.86 -24.86 5.27
CA ARG A 110 -1.60 -25.28 4.05
C ARG A 110 -3.11 -25.11 4.23
N LEU A 111 -3.65 -25.50 5.39
CA LEU A 111 -5.07 -25.30 5.72
C LEU A 111 -5.45 -23.81 5.71
N TYR A 112 -4.56 -22.95 6.18
CA TYR A 112 -4.72 -21.50 6.14
C TYR A 112 -4.60 -20.89 4.74
N ASP A 113 -3.49 -21.14 4.05
CA ASP A 113 -3.13 -20.50 2.78
C ASP A 113 -3.96 -21.04 1.60
N THR A 114 -4.15 -22.36 1.53
CA THR A 114 -4.85 -23.00 0.40
C THR A 114 -6.37 -23.05 0.61
N PHE A 115 -6.82 -23.32 1.83
CA PHE A 115 -8.23 -23.57 2.12
C PHE A 115 -8.90 -22.46 2.94
N GLY A 116 -8.17 -21.38 3.23
CA GLY A 116 -8.70 -20.19 3.92
C GLY A 116 -9.08 -20.42 5.37
N LEU A 117 -8.68 -21.54 5.99
CA LEU A 117 -9.04 -21.86 7.37
C LEU A 117 -8.21 -21.03 8.36
N PRO A 118 -8.84 -20.21 9.19
CA PRO A 118 -8.12 -19.40 10.17
C PRO A 118 -7.37 -20.28 11.18
N LEU A 119 -6.15 -19.88 11.57
CA LEU A 119 -5.35 -20.65 12.54
C LEU A 119 -6.10 -20.86 13.86
N ASP A 120 -6.79 -19.83 14.36
CA ASP A 120 -7.60 -19.92 15.57
C ASP A 120 -8.73 -20.95 15.44
N PHE A 121 -9.27 -21.15 14.25
CA PHE A 121 -10.26 -22.20 13.98
C PHE A 121 -9.64 -23.61 14.00
N ILE A 122 -8.44 -23.74 13.43
CA ILE A 122 -7.66 -24.99 13.43
C ILE A 122 -7.31 -25.38 14.88
N GLU A 123 -6.76 -24.44 15.65
CA GLU A 123 -6.45 -24.59 17.08
C GLU A 123 -7.69 -24.99 17.89
N ASP A 124 -8.80 -24.26 17.73
CA ASP A 124 -10.06 -24.51 18.46
C ASP A 124 -10.67 -25.90 18.17
N LEU A 125 -10.40 -26.51 16.99
CA LEU A 125 -10.88 -27.86 16.67
C LEU A 125 -9.89 -28.93 17.14
N ALA A 126 -8.59 -28.69 16.98
CA ALA A 126 -7.53 -29.56 17.49
C ALA A 126 -7.63 -29.73 19.01
N GLU A 127 -7.84 -28.64 19.75
CA GLU A 127 -7.97 -28.64 21.21
C GLU A 127 -9.14 -29.54 21.67
N SER A 128 -10.27 -29.51 20.95
CA SER A 128 -11.44 -30.34 21.27
C SER A 128 -11.17 -31.85 21.18
N ARG A 129 -10.08 -32.24 20.51
CA ARG A 129 -9.63 -33.62 20.35
C ARG A 129 -8.30 -33.90 21.06
N GLN A 130 -7.84 -32.99 21.92
CA GLN A 130 -6.56 -33.09 22.63
C GLN A 130 -5.35 -33.19 21.67
N ILE A 131 -5.43 -32.50 20.53
CA ILE A 131 -4.37 -32.38 19.53
C ILE A 131 -3.78 -30.97 19.63
N THR A 132 -2.46 -30.87 19.55
CA THR A 132 -1.75 -29.58 19.61
C THR A 132 -1.47 -29.09 18.18
N VAL A 133 -1.42 -27.78 17.95
CA VAL A 133 -0.97 -27.21 16.67
C VAL A 133 0.41 -26.60 16.87
N ASP A 134 1.36 -26.95 16.00
CA ASP A 134 2.69 -26.34 16.00
C ASP A 134 2.62 -24.91 15.44
N ARG A 135 2.45 -23.97 16.38
CA ARG A 135 2.33 -22.55 16.07
C ARG A 135 3.65 -21.94 15.60
N THR A 136 4.78 -22.39 16.14
CA THR A 136 6.09 -21.90 15.73
C THR A 136 6.36 -22.24 14.27
N GLY A 137 6.11 -23.50 13.88
CA GLY A 137 6.24 -23.91 12.49
C GLY A 137 5.28 -23.17 11.54
N PHE A 138 4.07 -22.84 12.00
CA PHE A 138 3.13 -22.03 11.22
C PHE A 138 3.66 -20.60 10.99
N ASP A 139 4.16 -19.96 12.05
CA ASP A 139 4.70 -18.60 11.98
C ASP A 139 5.96 -18.56 11.08
N ASP A 140 6.81 -19.59 11.14
CA ASP A 140 7.98 -19.74 10.26
C ASP A 140 7.56 -19.89 8.78
N ALA A 141 6.52 -20.69 8.49
CA ALA A 141 5.98 -20.85 7.14
C ALA A 141 5.36 -19.56 6.59
N MET A 142 4.66 -18.80 7.45
CA MET A 142 4.12 -17.46 7.14
C MET A 142 5.24 -16.47 6.79
N GLU A 143 6.32 -16.42 7.57
CA GLU A 143 7.47 -15.56 7.28
C GLU A 143 8.21 -16.00 6.01
N ALA A 144 8.33 -17.31 5.75
CA ALA A 144 8.89 -17.82 4.50
C ALA A 144 8.04 -17.42 3.27
N GLN A 145 6.71 -17.40 3.38
CA GLN A 145 5.84 -16.89 2.32
C GLN A 145 6.01 -15.38 2.11
N ARG A 146 6.05 -14.59 3.20
CA ARG A 146 6.30 -13.15 3.14
C ARG A 146 7.66 -12.83 2.54
N ALA A 147 8.69 -13.57 2.89
CA ALA A 147 10.02 -13.43 2.33
C ALA A 147 10.05 -13.75 0.83
N ARG A 148 9.34 -14.80 0.38
CA ARG A 148 9.17 -15.13 -1.05
C ARG A 148 8.43 -14.03 -1.81
N ALA A 149 7.35 -13.48 -1.26
CA ALA A 149 6.62 -12.35 -1.86
C ALA A 149 7.50 -11.09 -1.98
N ARG A 150 8.29 -10.78 -0.93
CA ARG A 150 9.28 -9.70 -0.96
C ARG A 150 10.39 -9.96 -1.97
N ALA A 151 10.86 -11.20 -2.11
CA ALA A 151 11.87 -11.59 -3.09
C ALA A 151 11.36 -11.44 -4.53
N ASN A 152 10.08 -11.72 -4.80
CA ASN A 152 9.46 -11.47 -6.10
C ASN A 152 9.24 -9.97 -6.40
N THR A 153 9.34 -9.11 -5.38
CA THR A 153 9.32 -7.64 -5.54
C THR A 153 10.74 -7.07 -5.76
N LYS A 154 11.81 -7.88 -5.58
CA LYS A 154 13.22 -7.45 -5.74
C LYS A 154 13.68 -7.25 -7.19
N PHE A 155 12.79 -7.29 -8.18
CA PHE A 155 13.17 -6.92 -9.56
C PHE A 155 13.56 -5.44 -9.72
N ALA A 156 13.33 -4.59 -8.71
CA ALA A 156 13.83 -3.21 -8.65
C ALA A 156 15.10 -3.03 -7.80
N ALA A 157 15.58 -4.07 -7.11
CA ALA A 157 16.60 -3.94 -6.06
C ALA A 157 18.03 -4.37 -6.48
N THR A 158 18.30 -4.52 -7.78
CA THR A 158 19.58 -5.02 -8.27
C THR A 158 20.70 -3.97 -8.25
N ASP A 159 20.36 -2.67 -8.12
CA ASP A 159 21.31 -1.55 -8.20
C ASP A 159 21.40 -0.70 -6.92
N THR A 160 20.87 -1.15 -5.77
CA THR A 160 21.07 -0.45 -4.49
C THR A 160 22.28 -1.03 -3.76
N PRO A 161 23.45 -0.37 -3.72
CA PRO A 161 24.62 -0.85 -3.01
C PRO A 161 24.35 -0.91 -1.51
N ARG A 162 25.12 -1.77 -0.84
CA ARG A 162 25.19 -1.78 0.63
C ARG A 162 25.99 -0.56 1.10
N PHE A 163 25.38 0.62 1.10
CA PHE A 163 25.88 1.75 1.88
C PHE A 163 25.81 1.34 3.36
N THR A 164 26.92 0.88 3.94
CA THR A 164 27.03 0.65 5.37
C THR A 164 27.41 1.95 6.03
N GLN A 165 26.53 2.49 6.88
CA GLN A 165 26.77 3.71 7.64
C GLN A 165 28.07 3.55 8.44
N GLN A 166 29.13 4.26 8.07
CA GLN A 166 30.35 4.33 8.87
C GLN A 166 30.19 5.44 9.94
N PRO A 167 30.74 5.25 11.15
CA PRO A 167 30.57 6.21 12.25
C PRO A 167 31.06 7.64 12.00
N ASN A 168 31.90 7.87 10.97
CA ASN A 168 32.48 9.16 10.59
C ASN A 168 32.05 9.61 9.18
N ASP A 169 30.89 9.18 8.68
CA ASP A 169 30.44 9.60 7.35
C ASP A 169 30.05 11.09 7.35
N ASP A 170 30.97 11.95 6.90
CA ASP A 170 30.74 13.38 6.62
C ASP A 170 29.51 13.59 5.72
N ALA A 171 29.15 12.60 4.90
CA ALA A 171 27.96 12.60 4.06
C ALA A 171 26.64 12.78 4.85
N ALA A 172 26.58 12.35 6.12
CA ALA A 172 25.40 12.55 6.98
C ALA A 172 25.22 14.02 7.40
N SER A 173 26.27 14.83 7.33
CA SER A 173 26.22 16.27 7.62
C SER A 173 25.78 17.10 6.40
N LEU A 174 25.82 16.51 5.21
CA LEU A 174 25.38 17.16 3.99
C LEU A 174 23.85 17.22 3.94
N VAL A 175 23.34 18.27 3.31
CA VAL A 175 21.91 18.46 3.03
C VAL A 175 21.76 18.78 1.55
N ASP A 176 20.77 18.20 0.88
CA ASP A 176 20.37 18.60 -0.47
C ASP A 176 19.06 19.40 -0.46
N THR A 177 18.94 20.36 -1.36
CA THR A 177 17.73 21.17 -1.52
C THR A 177 16.93 20.70 -2.74
N PHE A 178 15.70 20.26 -2.51
CA PHE A 178 14.81 19.84 -3.59
C PHE A 178 13.99 21.02 -4.14
N ILE A 179 14.07 21.23 -5.45
CA ILE A 179 13.35 22.31 -6.17
C ILE A 179 12.42 21.79 -7.27
N GLY A 180 12.30 20.46 -7.42
CA GLY A 180 11.59 19.80 -8.52
C GLY A 180 10.07 20.02 -8.58
N TYR A 181 9.48 20.68 -7.58
CA TYR A 181 8.09 21.12 -7.62
C TYR A 181 7.85 22.24 -8.64
N SER A 182 8.84 23.13 -8.80
CA SER A 182 8.75 24.30 -9.67
C SER A 182 9.62 24.13 -10.92
N ASP A 183 10.84 23.66 -10.72
CA ASP A 183 11.89 23.66 -11.73
C ASP A 183 12.13 22.27 -12.30
N THR A 184 12.50 22.22 -13.59
CA THR A 184 12.83 20.96 -14.30
C THR A 184 14.30 20.87 -14.70
N GLN A 185 15.08 21.90 -14.38
CA GLN A 185 16.51 21.98 -14.59
C GLN A 185 17.11 22.94 -13.56
N CYS A 186 18.38 22.77 -13.21
CA CYS A 186 19.13 23.77 -12.45
C CYS A 186 20.64 23.61 -12.59
N GLN A 187 21.36 24.70 -12.30
CA GLN A 187 22.79 24.61 -12.00
C GLN A 187 22.98 24.23 -10.53
N THR A 188 23.89 23.30 -10.26
CA THR A 188 24.21 22.80 -8.92
C THR A 188 25.67 22.36 -8.86
N THR A 189 26.21 22.20 -7.66
CA THR A 189 27.55 21.64 -7.43
C THR A 189 27.47 20.20 -6.96
N ILE A 190 28.45 19.36 -7.34
CA ILE A 190 28.64 18.00 -6.81
C ILE A 190 29.25 18.08 -5.40
N LYS A 191 28.49 17.69 -4.37
CA LYS A 191 28.99 17.68 -2.98
C LYS A 191 29.85 16.46 -2.67
N GLN A 192 29.50 15.30 -3.23
CA GLN A 192 30.22 14.05 -2.98
C GLN A 192 29.93 13.03 -4.08
N LEU A 193 30.90 12.16 -4.36
CA LEU A 193 30.78 11.03 -5.29
C LEU A 193 31.11 9.71 -4.60
N PHE A 194 30.47 8.65 -5.05
CA PHE A 194 30.72 7.27 -4.60
C PHE A 194 30.80 6.32 -5.80
N GLN A 195 31.65 5.30 -5.69
CA GLN A 195 31.69 4.17 -6.62
C GLN A 195 30.47 3.25 -6.42
N THR A 196 30.29 2.27 -7.32
CA THR A 196 29.17 1.32 -7.26
C THR A 196 29.16 0.45 -5.99
N ASP A 197 30.29 0.30 -5.32
CA ASP A 197 30.42 -0.43 -4.06
C ASP A 197 30.09 0.43 -2.83
N GLY A 198 29.81 1.72 -3.02
CA GLY A 198 29.54 2.69 -1.95
C GLY A 198 30.79 3.40 -1.42
N THR A 199 31.99 3.13 -1.95
CA THR A 199 33.24 3.79 -1.53
C THR A 199 33.28 5.22 -2.05
N ALA A 200 33.58 6.19 -1.17
CA ALA A 200 33.75 7.59 -1.56
C ALA A 200 34.92 7.76 -2.54
N THR A 201 34.72 8.54 -3.60
CA THR A 201 35.74 8.82 -4.63
C THR A 201 35.78 10.31 -4.96
N PRO A 202 36.95 10.89 -5.27
CA PRO A 202 37.03 12.28 -5.73
C PRO A 202 36.56 12.46 -7.20
N VAL A 203 36.48 11.37 -7.97
CA VAL A 203 36.18 11.41 -9.41
C VAL A 203 35.47 10.15 -9.90
N LEU A 204 34.59 10.31 -10.89
CA LEU A 204 34.09 9.25 -11.76
C LEU A 204 34.48 9.56 -13.21
N THR A 205 34.97 8.59 -13.94
CA THR A 205 35.50 8.73 -15.31
C THR A 205 34.56 8.12 -16.35
N SER A 206 34.78 8.47 -17.62
CA SER A 206 33.98 7.99 -18.76
C SER A 206 33.78 6.48 -18.75
N GLY A 207 32.52 6.04 -18.85
CA GLY A 207 32.12 4.63 -18.79
C GLY A 207 31.83 4.11 -17.38
N GLU A 208 32.19 4.84 -16.33
CA GLU A 208 31.90 4.45 -14.96
C GLU A 208 30.46 4.82 -14.55
N LYS A 209 29.95 4.04 -13.59
CA LYS A 209 28.70 4.31 -12.88
C LYS A 209 29.02 4.56 -11.41
N GLY A 210 28.19 5.35 -10.76
CA GLY A 210 28.34 5.65 -9.34
C GLY A 210 27.17 6.44 -8.79
N PHE A 211 27.40 7.05 -7.63
CA PHE A 211 26.40 7.86 -6.95
C PHE A 211 26.93 9.28 -6.76
N ALA A 212 26.05 10.27 -6.92
CA ALA A 212 26.37 11.67 -6.68
C ALA A 212 25.39 12.30 -5.69
N ILE A 213 25.92 13.07 -4.74
CA ILE A 213 25.16 14.02 -3.93
C ILE A 213 25.25 15.38 -4.60
N LEU A 214 24.09 15.97 -4.91
CA LEU A 214 23.96 17.32 -5.45
C LEU A 214 23.62 18.28 -4.32
N ASP A 215 24.05 19.54 -4.41
CA ASP A 215 23.62 20.61 -3.50
C ASP A 215 22.13 20.95 -3.67
N VAL A 216 21.72 21.17 -4.91
CA VAL A 216 20.34 21.46 -5.31
C VAL A 216 19.92 20.46 -6.38
N THR A 217 18.71 19.91 -6.28
CA THR A 217 18.23 18.91 -7.24
C THR A 217 16.76 19.10 -7.63
N PRO A 218 16.42 19.05 -8.93
CA PRO A 218 15.04 18.97 -9.39
C PRO A 218 14.50 17.52 -9.40
N PHE A 219 15.33 16.51 -9.15
CA PHE A 219 14.95 15.09 -9.28
C PHE A 219 14.19 14.60 -8.06
N TYR A 220 13.00 14.06 -8.31
CA TYR A 220 12.16 13.45 -7.30
C TYR A 220 12.75 12.12 -6.86
N LEU A 221 12.81 11.94 -5.54
CA LEU A 221 13.16 10.68 -4.90
C LEU A 221 11.93 9.77 -4.93
N GLU A 222 12.10 8.49 -5.30
CA GLU A 222 11.02 7.51 -5.24
C GLU A 222 10.33 7.51 -3.87
N ALA A 223 9.06 7.87 -3.84
CA ALA A 223 8.27 8.02 -2.62
C ALA A 223 6.76 8.00 -2.91
N GLY A 224 5.97 7.54 -1.95
CA GLY A 224 4.50 7.56 -2.05
C GLY A 224 3.91 6.72 -3.19
N GLY A 225 4.66 5.71 -3.66
CA GLY A 225 4.31 4.89 -4.83
C GLY A 225 4.78 5.47 -6.16
N GLN A 226 5.25 6.72 -6.19
CA GLN A 226 5.78 7.35 -7.39
C GLN A 226 7.25 6.97 -7.62
N VAL A 227 7.56 6.50 -8.83
CA VAL A 227 8.93 6.21 -9.25
C VAL A 227 9.78 7.49 -9.31
N SER A 228 11.10 7.34 -9.14
CA SER A 228 12.03 8.46 -9.24
C SER A 228 12.09 9.06 -10.64
N ASP A 229 12.67 10.26 -10.71
CA ASP A 229 13.04 10.85 -11.99
C ASP A 229 14.30 10.28 -12.59
N THR A 230 14.42 10.58 -13.88
CA THR A 230 15.59 10.33 -14.72
C THR A 230 15.90 11.59 -15.51
N GLY A 231 17.13 11.68 -16.04
CA GLY A 231 17.56 12.86 -16.78
C GLY A 231 19.03 12.84 -17.15
N THR A 232 19.57 14.02 -17.42
CA THR A 232 20.95 14.22 -17.88
C THR A 232 21.66 15.26 -17.04
N PHE A 233 22.98 15.24 -17.11
CA PHE A 233 23.81 16.31 -16.58
C PHE A 233 24.95 16.64 -17.54
N ASN A 234 25.36 17.91 -17.54
CA ASN A 234 26.49 18.42 -18.30
C ASN A 234 27.37 19.29 -17.37
N THR A 235 28.69 19.12 -17.44
CA THR A 235 29.67 19.97 -16.74
C THR A 235 30.21 21.06 -17.68
N ILE A 236 30.83 22.09 -17.13
CA ILE A 236 31.52 23.14 -17.93
C ILE A 236 32.68 22.54 -18.73
N ASP A 237 33.38 21.54 -18.19
CA ASP A 237 34.55 20.88 -18.80
C ASP A 237 34.16 19.74 -19.77
N ALA A 238 33.02 19.90 -20.47
CA ALA A 238 32.48 18.95 -21.45
C ALA A 238 32.19 17.54 -20.90
N GLY A 239 32.06 17.36 -19.59
CA GLY A 239 31.57 16.13 -18.98
C GLY A 239 30.08 15.96 -19.23
N ARG A 240 29.67 14.76 -19.64
CA ARG A 240 28.26 14.43 -19.93
C ARG A 240 27.88 13.10 -19.32
N GLY A 241 26.64 12.97 -18.91
CA GLY A 241 26.12 11.70 -18.43
C GLY A 241 24.64 11.69 -18.16
N HIS A 242 24.19 10.57 -17.60
CA HIS A 242 22.79 10.31 -17.33
C HIS A 242 22.57 10.07 -15.84
N ILE A 243 21.46 10.60 -15.32
CA ILE A 243 20.91 10.25 -14.01
C ILE A 243 19.77 9.26 -14.26
N SER A 244 19.97 8.02 -13.82
CA SER A 244 19.06 6.92 -14.12
C SER A 244 18.05 6.64 -13.01
N ASN A 245 18.35 7.05 -11.78
CA ASN A 245 17.50 6.85 -10.62
C ASN A 245 17.95 7.79 -9.48
N VAL A 246 17.05 8.09 -8.54
CA VAL A 246 17.35 8.78 -7.29
C VAL A 246 16.91 7.93 -6.12
N VAL A 247 17.84 7.66 -5.21
CA VAL A 247 17.65 6.76 -4.06
C VAL A 247 18.07 7.43 -2.77
N LYS A 248 17.53 6.93 -1.65
CA LYS A 248 17.92 7.35 -0.30
C LYS A 248 18.04 6.11 0.60
N PRO A 249 19.15 5.36 0.48
CA PRO A 249 19.32 4.07 1.14
C PRO A 249 19.50 4.20 2.66
N ILE A 250 20.05 5.33 3.13
CA ILE A 250 20.28 5.60 4.55
C ILE A 250 19.31 6.71 5.01
N PRO A 251 18.53 6.49 6.08
CA PRO A 251 17.71 7.54 6.69
C PRO A 251 18.57 8.76 7.08
N ASN A 252 18.03 9.96 6.90
CA ASN A 252 18.71 11.24 7.15
C ASN A 252 19.89 11.61 6.22
N TRP A 253 20.28 10.75 5.26
CA TRP A 253 21.22 11.16 4.22
C TRP A 253 20.58 12.05 3.15
N PRO A 254 21.38 12.80 2.36
CA PRO A 254 20.93 13.44 1.14
C PRO A 254 20.40 12.43 0.12
N ARG A 255 19.69 12.92 -0.90
CA ARG A 255 19.36 12.13 -2.10
C ARG A 255 20.64 11.73 -2.84
N LEU A 256 20.75 10.46 -3.19
CA LEU A 256 21.81 9.92 -4.03
C LEU A 256 21.29 9.75 -5.45
N HIS A 257 22.00 10.32 -6.42
CA HIS A 257 21.67 10.23 -7.84
C HIS A 257 22.55 9.14 -8.47
N ILE A 258 21.93 8.14 -9.09
CA ILE A 258 22.66 7.09 -9.81
C ILE A 258 23.12 7.66 -11.14
N VAL A 259 24.40 7.97 -11.22
CA VAL A 259 25.03 8.62 -12.39
C VAL A 259 25.78 7.59 -13.23
N ALA A 260 25.68 7.73 -14.55
CA ALA A 260 26.52 7.05 -15.52
C ALA A 260 27.24 8.09 -16.37
N ILE A 261 28.57 8.05 -16.36
CA ILE A 261 29.41 9.03 -17.07
C ILE A 261 29.53 8.60 -18.53
N ALA A 262 29.01 9.40 -19.44
CA ALA A 262 29.11 9.15 -20.88
C ALA A 262 30.44 9.68 -21.44
N GLU A 263 30.89 10.85 -20.99
CA GLU A 263 32.08 11.52 -21.51
C GLU A 263 32.87 12.24 -20.42
N SER A 264 34.19 12.32 -20.61
CA SER A 264 35.14 12.99 -19.72
C SER A 264 35.10 12.43 -18.28
N SER A 265 35.02 13.30 -17.27
CA SER A 265 34.93 12.92 -15.87
C SER A 265 34.00 13.85 -15.09
N LEU A 266 33.51 13.35 -13.96
CA LEU A 266 32.74 14.09 -12.97
C LEU A 266 33.54 14.16 -11.68
N HIS A 267 33.77 15.36 -11.17
CA HIS A 267 34.58 15.59 -9.97
C HIS A 267 33.73 16.12 -8.82
N VAL A 268 34.14 15.80 -7.59
CA VAL A 268 33.62 16.49 -6.40
C VAL A 268 33.97 17.98 -6.48
N GLY A 269 33.00 18.84 -6.19
CA GLY A 269 33.12 20.30 -6.30
C GLY A 269 32.86 20.87 -7.70
N ALA A 270 32.57 20.03 -8.70
CA ALA A 270 32.26 20.50 -10.04
C ALA A 270 30.87 21.14 -10.11
N ASP A 271 30.77 22.24 -10.87
CA ASP A 271 29.49 22.83 -11.25
C ASP A 271 28.89 22.08 -12.45
N VAL A 272 27.62 21.70 -12.30
CA VAL A 272 26.87 20.91 -13.27
C VAL A 272 25.51 21.53 -13.56
N LEU A 273 25.12 21.51 -14.82
CA LEU A 273 23.74 21.73 -15.23
C LEU A 273 23.05 20.37 -15.29
N VAL A 274 21.98 20.22 -14.52
CA VAL A 274 21.16 19.00 -14.50
C VAL A 274 19.78 19.26 -15.08
N GLU A 275 19.27 18.33 -15.88
CA GLU A 275 18.01 18.46 -16.61
C GLU A 275 17.21 17.17 -16.49
N LEU A 276 15.91 17.28 -16.19
CA LEU A 276 15.00 16.12 -16.10
C LEU A 276 14.57 15.65 -17.49
N ASP A 277 14.19 14.38 -17.60
CA ASP A 277 13.28 13.93 -18.66
C ASP A 277 11.86 14.46 -18.38
N VAL A 278 11.57 15.64 -18.93
CA VAL A 278 10.29 16.34 -18.75
C VAL A 278 9.11 15.51 -19.27
N SER A 279 9.29 14.76 -20.36
CA SER A 279 8.23 13.94 -20.94
C SER A 279 7.85 12.81 -19.99
N ARG A 280 8.86 12.11 -19.45
CA ARG A 280 8.68 11.10 -18.41
C ARG A 280 8.04 11.68 -17.15
N ARG A 281 8.55 12.81 -16.65
CA ARG A 281 7.98 13.49 -15.46
C ARG A 281 6.50 13.81 -15.66
N ASN A 282 6.13 14.33 -16.83
CA ASN A 282 4.73 14.65 -17.11
C ASN A 282 3.85 13.39 -17.21
N ALA A 283 4.35 12.28 -17.77
CA ALA A 283 3.63 11.02 -17.74
C ALA A 283 3.39 10.51 -16.30
N ILE A 284 4.41 10.59 -15.44
CA ILE A 284 4.31 10.24 -14.02
C ILE A 284 3.28 11.15 -13.32
N ARG A 285 3.35 12.47 -13.51
CA ARG A 285 2.42 13.45 -12.94
C ARG A 285 0.96 13.19 -13.33
N ARG A 286 0.75 12.79 -14.58
CA ARG A 286 -0.57 12.38 -15.09
C ARG A 286 -1.07 11.16 -14.33
N ASN A 287 -0.29 10.09 -14.28
CA ASN A 287 -0.64 8.86 -13.58
C ASN A 287 -0.83 9.07 -12.07
N HIS A 288 -0.07 9.99 -11.48
CA HIS A 288 -0.24 10.39 -10.09
C HIS A 288 -1.61 11.03 -9.88
N THR A 289 -1.97 12.00 -10.72
CA THR A 289 -3.27 12.68 -10.64
C THR A 289 -4.42 11.70 -10.87
N ALA A 290 -4.28 10.81 -11.86
CA ALA A 290 -5.23 9.74 -12.12
C ALA A 290 -5.40 8.79 -10.93
N THR A 291 -4.34 8.55 -10.13
CA THR A 291 -4.42 7.73 -8.92
C THR A 291 -5.37 8.33 -7.88
N HIS A 292 -5.36 9.66 -7.69
CA HIS A 292 -6.28 10.34 -6.76
C HIS A 292 -7.72 10.33 -7.27
N LEU A 293 -7.91 10.57 -8.57
CA LEU A 293 -9.24 10.46 -9.19
C LEU A 293 -9.77 9.04 -9.06
N LEU A 294 -8.94 8.03 -9.35
CA LEU A 294 -9.31 6.63 -9.20
C LEU A 294 -9.71 6.31 -7.76
N HIS A 295 -8.95 6.77 -6.77
CA HIS A 295 -9.27 6.54 -5.37
C HIS A 295 -10.60 7.18 -4.96
N ALA A 296 -10.88 8.41 -5.43
CA ALA A 296 -12.15 9.08 -5.17
C ALA A 296 -13.32 8.33 -5.83
N ALA A 297 -13.18 7.93 -7.10
CA ALA A 297 -14.22 7.19 -7.82
C ALA A 297 -14.48 5.80 -7.20
N LEU A 298 -13.44 5.11 -6.73
CA LEU A 298 -13.58 3.86 -5.98
C LEU A 298 -14.42 4.03 -4.72
N ARG A 299 -14.21 5.12 -3.96
CA ARG A 299 -15.01 5.42 -2.77
C ARG A 299 -16.46 5.78 -3.09
N GLU A 300 -16.71 6.43 -4.23
CA GLU A 300 -18.06 6.78 -4.69
C GLU A 300 -18.86 5.57 -5.16
N VAL A 301 -18.24 4.68 -5.93
CA VAL A 301 -18.92 3.50 -6.53
C VAL A 301 -19.00 2.32 -5.57
N ILE A 302 -17.94 2.05 -4.82
CA ILE A 302 -17.86 0.86 -3.95
C ILE A 302 -18.22 1.21 -2.51
N GLY A 303 -17.80 2.37 -2.03
CA GLY A 303 -18.10 2.87 -0.68
C GLY A 303 -16.87 3.36 0.10
N GLU A 304 -17.11 4.09 1.18
CA GLU A 304 -16.07 4.75 1.98
C GLU A 304 -15.13 3.80 2.72
N HIS A 305 -15.48 2.51 2.83
CA HIS A 305 -14.65 1.48 3.47
C HIS A 305 -13.42 1.12 2.64
N VAL A 306 -13.41 1.45 1.34
CA VAL A 306 -12.26 1.25 0.47
C VAL A 306 -11.08 2.09 0.98
N LYS A 307 -9.97 1.40 1.23
CA LYS A 307 -8.70 2.00 1.66
C LYS A 307 -7.57 1.55 0.74
N GLN A 308 -6.66 2.48 0.47
CA GLN A 308 -5.42 2.20 -0.24
C GLN A 308 -4.56 1.20 0.57
N ALA A 309 -4.19 0.10 -0.08
CA ALA A 309 -3.23 -0.89 0.43
C ALA A 309 -1.85 -0.73 -0.23
N GLY A 310 -1.78 -0.17 -1.43
CA GLY A 310 -0.56 0.01 -2.19
C GLY A 310 -0.78 0.91 -3.41
N SER A 311 0.29 1.51 -3.93
CA SER A 311 0.26 2.29 -5.17
C SER A 311 1.59 2.21 -5.89
N LEU A 312 1.55 2.14 -7.21
CA LEU A 312 2.67 2.31 -8.12
C LEU A 312 2.28 3.36 -9.16
N VAL A 313 3.09 4.39 -9.32
CA VAL A 313 2.92 5.44 -10.31
C VAL A 313 4.20 5.50 -11.15
N ALA A 314 4.13 4.87 -12.32
CA ALA A 314 5.20 4.82 -13.32
C ALA A 314 4.77 5.62 -14.56
N PRO A 315 5.66 5.98 -15.51
CA PRO A 315 5.26 6.74 -16.70
C PRO A 315 4.35 5.96 -17.66
N ASP A 316 4.49 4.64 -17.70
CA ASP A 316 3.78 3.73 -18.61
C ASP A 316 2.49 3.17 -18.00
N ARG A 317 2.40 3.12 -16.67
CA ARG A 317 1.24 2.57 -15.96
C ARG A 317 1.08 3.11 -14.55
N LEU A 318 -0.15 3.01 -14.03
CA LEU A 318 -0.44 3.13 -12.60
C LEU A 318 -1.02 1.80 -12.10
N ARG A 319 -0.72 1.44 -10.85
CA ARG A 319 -1.36 0.34 -10.12
C ARG A 319 -1.86 0.88 -8.80
N PHE A 320 -3.12 0.61 -8.47
CA PHE A 320 -3.72 1.04 -7.22
C PHE A 320 -4.33 -0.16 -6.51
N ASP A 321 -3.73 -0.55 -5.39
CA ASP A 321 -4.15 -1.73 -4.63
C ASP A 321 -5.12 -1.26 -3.53
N VAL A 322 -6.29 -1.88 -3.44
CA VAL A 322 -7.32 -1.52 -2.46
C VAL A 322 -7.77 -2.70 -1.62
N THR A 323 -8.12 -2.41 -0.36
CA THR A 323 -8.79 -3.37 0.51
C THR A 323 -10.29 -3.33 0.25
N ASN A 324 -10.83 -4.38 -0.36
CA ASN A 324 -12.27 -4.58 -0.54
C ASN A 324 -12.66 -6.02 -0.16
N HIS A 325 -13.89 -6.22 0.29
CA HIS A 325 -14.37 -7.53 0.75
C HIS A 325 -14.68 -8.49 -0.41
N GLU A 326 -15.01 -7.95 -1.57
CA GLU A 326 -15.39 -8.69 -2.76
C GLU A 326 -14.59 -8.19 -3.97
N PRO A 327 -14.40 -9.02 -5.01
CA PRO A 327 -13.85 -8.55 -6.28
C PRO A 327 -14.70 -7.41 -6.85
N ILE A 328 -14.05 -6.41 -7.44
CA ILE A 328 -14.75 -5.33 -8.13
C ILE A 328 -15.34 -5.92 -9.42
N THR A 329 -16.65 -5.77 -9.60
CA THR A 329 -17.36 -6.31 -10.77
C THR A 329 -17.03 -5.52 -12.03
N VAL A 330 -17.22 -6.13 -13.20
CA VAL A 330 -16.99 -5.47 -14.51
C VAL A 330 -17.83 -4.20 -14.67
N ASP A 331 -19.07 -4.22 -14.20
CA ASP A 331 -19.97 -3.07 -14.24
C ASP A 331 -19.46 -1.94 -13.33
N GLN A 332 -18.96 -2.27 -12.13
CA GLN A 332 -18.33 -1.29 -11.24
C GLN A 332 -17.05 -0.70 -11.84
N ILE A 333 -16.19 -1.53 -12.47
CA ILE A 333 -14.98 -1.04 -13.16
C ILE A 333 -15.35 -0.05 -14.25
N SER A 334 -16.36 -0.39 -15.07
CA SER A 334 -16.84 0.46 -16.16
C SER A 334 -17.39 1.78 -15.62
N GLU A 335 -18.12 1.75 -14.50
CA GLU A 335 -18.65 2.97 -13.87
C GLU A 335 -17.55 3.84 -13.27
N ILE A 336 -16.55 3.24 -12.61
CA ILE A 336 -15.37 3.96 -12.10
C ILE A 336 -14.63 4.63 -13.25
N GLU A 337 -14.37 3.92 -14.35
CA GLU A 337 -13.70 4.48 -15.53
C GLU A 337 -14.52 5.65 -16.12
N ARG A 338 -15.84 5.50 -16.22
CA ARG A 338 -16.75 6.55 -16.70
C ARG A 338 -16.68 7.80 -15.81
N ILE A 339 -16.71 7.64 -14.49
CA ILE A 339 -16.64 8.76 -13.53
C ILE A 339 -15.29 9.47 -13.62
N VAL A 340 -14.19 8.72 -13.61
CA VAL A 340 -12.83 9.30 -13.70
C VAL A 340 -12.68 10.08 -15.01
N ASN A 341 -13.08 9.50 -16.14
CA ASN A 341 -13.00 10.19 -17.43
C ASN A 341 -13.94 11.39 -17.51
N ALA A 342 -15.12 11.33 -16.89
CA ALA A 342 -16.00 12.49 -16.78
C ALA A 342 -15.36 13.63 -15.97
N TRP A 343 -14.70 13.33 -14.85
CA TRP A 343 -13.96 14.32 -14.06
C TRP A 343 -12.79 14.92 -14.84
N ILE A 344 -12.03 14.08 -15.55
CA ILE A 344 -10.96 14.53 -16.44
C ILE A 344 -11.50 15.54 -17.46
N MET A 345 -12.61 15.23 -18.14
CA MET A 345 -13.18 16.10 -19.18
C MET A 345 -13.79 17.38 -18.62
N THR A 346 -14.41 17.33 -17.44
CA THR A 346 -15.11 18.46 -16.83
C THR A 346 -14.21 19.39 -16.03
N THR A 347 -13.03 18.95 -15.59
CA THR A 347 -12.13 19.81 -14.81
C THR A 347 -11.49 20.88 -15.70
N ASN A 348 -11.82 22.15 -15.46
CA ASN A 348 -11.28 23.30 -16.19
C ASN A 348 -10.24 24.12 -15.40
N ARG A 349 -10.06 23.86 -14.09
CA ARG A 349 -9.22 24.68 -13.20
C ARG A 349 -7.90 24.01 -12.85
N SER A 350 -6.85 24.83 -12.70
CA SER A 350 -5.54 24.37 -12.26
C SER A 350 -5.58 23.95 -10.79
N ILE A 351 -5.19 22.72 -10.49
CA ILE A 351 -5.06 22.20 -9.12
C ILE A 351 -3.66 22.58 -8.62
N ARG A 352 -3.48 23.82 -8.16
CA ARG A 352 -2.27 24.25 -7.45
C ARG A 352 -2.64 25.17 -6.31
N GLU A 353 -2.90 24.61 -5.14
CA GLU A 353 -2.87 25.36 -3.88
C GLU A 353 -1.95 24.67 -2.87
N ASN A 354 -0.79 25.29 -2.61
CA ASN A 354 0.04 24.97 -1.45
C ASN A 354 -0.66 25.53 -0.20
N VAL A 355 -1.39 24.71 0.53
CA VAL A 355 -1.96 25.11 1.83
C VAL A 355 -0.91 24.91 2.92
N GLN A 356 -0.35 26.02 3.44
CA GLN A 356 0.48 25.99 4.66
C GLN A 356 -0.41 25.76 5.89
N LEU A 357 -0.21 24.65 6.61
CA LEU A 357 -0.84 24.42 7.92
C LEU A 357 -0.06 25.15 9.03
N THR A 358 -0.76 25.93 9.84
CA THR A 358 -0.23 26.77 10.91
C THR A 358 0.08 26.04 12.24
N LYS A 359 -0.09 24.70 12.32
CA LYS A 359 0.30 23.91 13.52
C LYS A 359 0.73 22.48 13.17
N PRO A 360 1.82 21.96 13.78
CA PRO A 360 2.25 20.57 13.58
C PRO A 360 1.41 19.61 14.45
N LEU A 361 0.75 18.64 13.82
CA LEU A 361 0.26 17.44 14.50
C LEU A 361 1.42 16.43 14.58
N GLN A 362 1.82 16.06 15.79
CA GLN A 362 2.77 14.96 16.04
C GLN A 362 2.11 13.63 15.66
N MET A 363 2.54 13.00 14.56
CA MET A 363 2.27 11.59 14.28
C MET A 363 3.52 10.91 13.69
N GLY A 364 3.71 9.64 14.05
CA GLY A 364 4.95 8.86 13.84
C GLY A 364 5.29 8.51 12.38
N PRO A 365 6.43 7.81 12.15
CA PRO A 365 7.15 7.81 10.86
C PRO A 365 6.54 7.02 9.70
N TRP A 366 5.34 6.45 9.84
CA TRP A 366 4.85 5.39 8.93
C TRP A 366 3.42 5.58 8.40
N LEU A 367 2.90 6.81 8.38
CA LEU A 367 1.66 7.11 7.69
C LEU A 367 1.83 8.33 6.80
N CYS A 368 1.25 8.23 5.60
CA CYS A 368 0.96 9.33 4.70
C CYS A 368 0.39 10.51 5.52
N SER A 369 1.12 11.61 5.63
CA SER A 369 0.90 12.67 6.61
C SER A 369 0.04 13.79 6.03
N GLU A 370 -1.28 13.81 6.29
CA GLU A 370 -2.28 14.82 5.86
C GLU A 370 -1.71 16.23 5.54
N ARG A 371 -1.54 16.54 4.24
CA ARG A 371 -1.21 17.87 3.67
C ARG A 371 -1.90 18.04 2.32
N SER A 372 -2.43 19.22 2.03
CA SER A 372 -3.63 19.38 1.20
C SER A 372 -3.38 19.48 -0.32
N THR A 373 -4.28 18.91 -1.13
CA THR A 373 -4.51 19.31 -2.53
C THR A 373 -6.03 19.34 -2.77
N ALA A 374 -6.58 20.47 -3.22
CA ALA A 374 -8.02 20.65 -3.45
C ALA A 374 -8.35 20.74 -4.95
N ILE A 375 -9.33 19.97 -5.42
CA ILE A 375 -9.87 20.04 -6.79
C ILE A 375 -11.27 20.62 -6.69
N LEU A 376 -11.50 21.79 -7.32
CA LEU A 376 -12.80 22.49 -7.32
C LEU A 376 -13.42 22.44 -8.72
N PHE A 377 -14.71 22.07 -8.81
CA PHE A 377 -15.51 22.07 -10.05
C PHE A 377 -16.50 23.24 -10.07
N GLU A 378 -16.73 23.82 -11.25
CA GLU A 378 -17.34 25.16 -11.40
C GLU A 378 -18.88 25.20 -11.36
N SER A 379 -19.57 24.12 -11.00
CA SER A 379 -21.05 24.14 -10.86
C SER A 379 -21.61 23.24 -9.77
N SER A 380 -20.72 22.55 -9.04
CA SER A 380 -21.02 21.74 -7.87
C SER A 380 -19.75 21.71 -7.03
N VAL A 381 -19.83 22.06 -5.75
CA VAL A 381 -18.70 21.88 -4.82
C VAL A 381 -18.55 20.37 -4.57
N LEU A 382 -17.92 19.65 -5.49
CA LEU A 382 -17.41 18.32 -5.22
C LEU A 382 -16.02 18.53 -4.61
N VAL A 383 -15.96 18.53 -3.28
CA VAL A 383 -14.68 18.42 -2.55
C VAL A 383 -14.17 17.01 -2.82
N ILE A 384 -13.37 16.84 -3.88
CA ILE A 384 -12.60 15.60 -4.03
C ILE A 384 -11.66 15.57 -2.83
N PHE A 385 -11.83 14.52 -2.02
CA PHE A 385 -11.18 14.28 -0.74
C PHE A 385 -9.72 14.77 -0.69
N GLN A 386 -9.36 15.38 0.44
CA GLN A 386 -8.05 15.96 0.69
C GLN A 386 -7.08 14.86 1.14
N TRP A 387 -6.19 14.44 0.25
CA TRP A 387 -5.14 13.44 0.54
C TRP A 387 -3.79 14.11 0.71
N SER A 388 -2.98 13.66 1.67
CA SER A 388 -1.55 13.97 1.63
C SER A 388 -0.87 13.27 0.50
N CYS A 389 -0.18 14.04 -0.34
CA CYS A 389 0.83 13.46 -1.18
C CYS A 389 2.00 14.41 -1.36
N ALA A 390 3.21 13.84 -1.32
CA ALA A 390 4.42 14.53 -1.69
C ALA A 390 4.79 14.31 -3.16
N GLY A 391 4.04 13.48 -3.90
CA GLY A 391 4.30 13.24 -5.33
C GLY A 391 3.89 14.43 -6.19
N GLU A 392 4.33 14.43 -7.45
CA GLU A 392 4.02 15.54 -8.34
C GLU A 392 2.75 15.31 -9.15
N HIS A 393 2.03 16.41 -9.38
CA HIS A 393 0.77 16.41 -10.10
C HIS A 393 0.83 17.28 -11.35
N ILE A 394 -0.02 16.98 -12.33
CA ILE A 394 -0.31 17.89 -13.43
C ILE A 394 -1.18 19.04 -12.93
N ALA A 395 -1.06 20.20 -13.57
CA ALA A 395 -1.88 21.35 -13.21
C ALA A 395 -3.36 21.12 -13.61
N HIS A 396 -3.62 20.51 -14.76
CA HIS A 396 -4.97 20.34 -15.30
C HIS A 396 -5.30 18.88 -15.58
N PRO A 397 -6.30 18.27 -14.90
CA PRO A 397 -6.67 16.87 -15.14
C PRO A 397 -6.99 16.50 -16.59
N ARG A 398 -7.37 17.46 -17.44
CA ARG A 398 -7.53 17.24 -18.89
C ARG A 398 -6.29 16.73 -19.61
N GLU A 399 -5.12 16.86 -19.01
CA GLU A 399 -3.88 16.30 -19.51
C GLU A 399 -3.79 14.78 -19.26
N THR A 400 -4.66 14.21 -18.40
CA THR A 400 -4.80 12.75 -18.19
C THR A 400 -5.84 12.10 -19.10
N SER A 401 -5.67 10.80 -19.29
CA SER A 401 -6.69 9.88 -19.82
C SER A 401 -6.62 8.61 -18.98
N ALA A 402 -7.74 8.09 -18.51
CA ALA A 402 -7.76 6.86 -17.71
C ALA A 402 -8.36 5.72 -18.52
N HIS A 403 -7.60 4.64 -18.64
CA HIS A 403 -8.09 3.34 -19.09
C HIS A 403 -7.84 2.32 -17.97
N LEU A 404 -8.90 1.70 -17.49
CA LEU A 404 -8.85 0.68 -16.45
C LEU A 404 -8.92 -0.69 -17.12
N SER A 405 -7.98 -1.57 -16.79
CA SER A 405 -7.86 -2.92 -17.36
C SER A 405 -7.96 -3.98 -16.29
#